data_AF-A0A246ALN8-F1
#
_entry.id   AF-A0A246ALN8-F1
#
_cell.length_a   1.000
_cell.length_b   1.000
_cell.length_c   1.000
_cell.angle_alpha   90.00
_cell.angle_beta   90.00
_cell.angle_gamma   90.00
#
_symmetry.space_group_name_H-M   'P 1'
#
loop_
_entity.id
_entity.type
_entity.pdbx_description
1 polymer ?
#
loop_
_entity_poly.entity_id
_entity_poly.type
_entity_poly.pdbx_seq_one_letter_code
_entity_poly.pdbx_strand_id
1 'polypeptide(L)'
;MMMKEFQTAKMDSMTKILSFIFGGICVGAIVMLLYFRKSGEPYMWITMVILSAALISSYLMIPKIFLNDEIINIKNIFVNIKIPVADIHAIEKYERIGFNIRTFGVGGLFGYFGYFNGNDVWYVTNIRKKIRITMKSGKIYMISPENPEEFISEIQK
;
A
#
# COMPACT_ATOMS: atom_id res chain seq x y z
N MET A 1 18.02 -20.31 -1.11
CA MET A 1 18.20 -19.13 -1.99
C MET A 1 17.98 -17.88 -1.15
N MET A 2 18.92 -16.93 -1.13
CA MET A 2 18.77 -15.70 -0.33
C MET A 2 17.74 -14.78 -0.99
N MET A 3 16.80 -14.25 -0.21
CA MET A 3 15.84 -13.24 -0.70
C MET A 3 16.43 -11.85 -0.44
N LYS A 4 16.63 -11.07 -1.51
CA LYS A 4 17.06 -9.67 -1.41
C LYS A 4 15.85 -8.81 -1.04
N GLU A 5 15.96 -8.06 0.07
CA GLU A 5 14.94 -7.08 0.45
C GLU A 5 15.13 -5.79 -0.35
N PHE A 6 14.07 -5.34 -0.99
CA PHE A 6 13.98 -4.04 -1.64
C PHE A 6 13.14 -3.11 -0.77
N GLN A 7 13.73 -1.98 -0.40
CA GLN A 7 13.02 -0.95 0.37
C GLN A 7 11.83 -0.43 -0.45
N THR A 8 10.67 -0.30 0.20
CA THR A 8 9.53 0.38 -0.43
C THR A 8 9.83 1.88 -0.53
N ALA A 9 9.34 2.50 -1.60
CA ALA A 9 9.60 3.90 -1.90
C ALA A 9 9.06 4.83 -0.81
N LYS A 10 9.79 5.88 -0.47
CA LYS A 10 9.27 6.97 0.37
C LYS A 10 8.04 7.60 -0.27
N MET A 11 7.05 7.94 0.54
CA MET A 11 5.82 8.60 0.09
C MET A 11 6.13 9.85 -0.76
N ASP A 12 5.44 9.99 -1.88
CA ASP A 12 5.44 11.22 -2.67
C ASP A 12 4.73 12.35 -1.90
N SER A 13 4.92 13.59 -2.35
CA SER A 13 4.37 14.77 -1.66
C SER A 13 2.85 14.73 -1.51
N MET A 14 2.13 14.21 -2.52
CA MET A 14 0.66 14.13 -2.44
C MET A 14 0.24 13.12 -1.39
N THR A 15 0.84 11.92 -1.41
CA THR A 15 0.57 10.88 -0.41
C THR A 15 0.90 11.35 1.00
N LYS A 16 2.00 12.09 1.19
CA LYS A 16 2.35 12.70 2.48
C LYS A 16 1.28 13.70 2.95
N ILE A 17 0.89 14.63 2.08
CA ILE A 17 -0.13 15.65 2.41
C ILE A 17 -1.44 14.98 2.81
N LEU A 18 -1.94 14.03 2.01
CA LEU A 18 -3.16 13.30 2.32
C LEU A 18 -3.05 12.52 3.63
N SER A 19 -1.89 11.91 3.90
CA SER A 19 -1.65 11.18 5.15
C SER A 19 -1.68 12.10 6.36
N PHE A 20 -1.07 13.29 6.27
CA PHE A 20 -1.11 14.27 7.35
C PHE A 20 -2.51 14.83 7.57
N ILE A 21 -3.26 15.12 6.50
CA ILE A 21 -4.62 15.64 6.61
C ILE A 21 -5.56 14.58 7.21
N PHE A 22 -5.64 13.39 6.60
CA PHE A 22 -6.54 12.34 7.09
C PHE A 22 -6.11 11.81 8.46
N GLY A 23 -4.81 11.62 8.66
CA GLY A 23 -4.25 11.25 9.95
C GLY A 23 -4.56 12.28 11.03
N GLY A 24 -4.33 13.56 10.74
CA GLY A 24 -4.61 14.68 11.65
C GLY A 24 -6.09 14.80 11.99
N ILE A 25 -6.99 14.66 11.01
CA ILE A 25 -8.44 14.65 11.25
C ILE A 25 -8.83 13.48 12.16
N CYS A 26 -8.33 12.26 11.89
CA CYS A 26 -8.65 11.10 12.71
C CYS A 26 -8.14 11.26 14.15
N VAL A 27 -6.89 11.69 14.32
CA VAL A 27 -6.29 11.92 15.65
C VAL A 27 -7.01 13.05 16.37
N GLY A 28 -7.30 14.16 15.69
CA GLY A 28 -8.06 15.27 16.25
C GLY A 28 -9.46 14.87 16.70
N ALA A 29 -10.16 14.05 15.90
CA ALA A 29 -11.45 13.50 16.26
C ALA A 29 -11.37 12.58 17.50
N ILE A 30 -10.35 11.71 17.58
CA ILE A 30 -10.12 10.87 18.76
C ILE A 30 -9.87 11.74 20.00
N VAL A 31 -9.00 12.75 19.91
CA VAL A 31 -8.69 13.66 21.03
C VAL A 31 -9.95 14.43 21.45
N MET A 32 -10.73 14.93 20.51
CA MET A 32 -11.99 15.62 20.77
C MET A 32 -13.00 14.70 21.48
N LEU A 33 -13.15 13.46 21.00
CA LEU A 33 -14.02 12.46 21.62
C LEU A 33 -13.58 12.12 23.04
N LEU A 34 -12.27 12.03 23.31
CA LEU A 34 -11.74 11.82 24.65
C LEU A 34 -12.03 13.00 25.59
N TYR A 35 -11.89 14.24 25.10
CA TYR A 35 -12.07 15.45 25.89
C TYR A 35 -13.55 15.71 26.24
N PHE A 36 -14.46 15.57 25.28
CA PHE A 36 -15.89 15.82 25.46
C PHE A 36 -16.68 14.59 25.92
N ARG A 37 -16.00 13.49 26.24
CA ARG A 37 -16.63 12.23 26.62
C ARG A 37 -17.50 12.40 27.86
N LYS A 38 -18.81 12.16 27.73
CA LYS A 38 -19.72 12.02 28.87
C LYS A 38 -19.86 10.56 29.29
N SER A 39 -20.06 10.32 30.59
CA SER A 39 -20.30 8.96 31.10
C SER A 39 -21.66 8.45 30.60
N GLY A 40 -21.66 7.30 29.93
CA GLY A 40 -22.89 6.62 29.49
C GLY A 40 -23.12 6.54 27.97
N GLU A 41 -22.19 7.05 27.14
CA GLU A 41 -22.35 7.08 25.68
C GLU A 41 -21.43 6.05 24.96
N PRO A 42 -21.87 4.79 24.77
CA PRO A 42 -21.03 3.71 24.23
C PRO A 42 -20.60 3.93 22.77
N TYR A 43 -21.36 4.69 21.99
CA TYR A 43 -21.02 4.98 20.59
C TYR A 43 -19.73 5.78 20.43
N MET A 44 -19.36 6.60 21.42
CA MET A 44 -18.08 7.33 21.40
C MET A 44 -16.89 6.37 21.41
N TRP A 45 -16.98 5.28 22.19
CA TRP A 45 -15.95 4.24 22.23
C TRP A 45 -15.82 3.50 20.91
N ILE A 46 -16.96 3.10 20.33
CA ILE A 46 -16.99 2.39 19.04
C ILE A 46 -16.32 3.24 17.96
N THR A 47 -16.66 4.53 17.88
CA THR A 47 -16.05 5.46 16.92
C THR A 47 -14.54 5.60 17.13
N MET A 48 -14.07 5.75 18.37
CA MET A 48 -12.63 5.83 18.66
C MET A 48 -11.90 4.55 18.24
N VAL A 49 -12.47 3.38 18.51
CA VAL A 49 -11.90 2.09 18.12
C VAL A 49 -11.82 1.98 16.60
N ILE A 50 -12.89 2.33 15.87
CA ILE A 50 -12.92 2.29 14.41
C ILE A 50 -11.86 3.22 13.80
N LEU A 51 -11.77 4.47 14.28
CA LEU A 51 -10.77 5.42 13.78
C LEU A 51 -9.34 4.97 14.07
N SER A 52 -9.10 4.45 15.28
CA SER A 52 -7.79 3.94 15.69
C SER A 52 -7.41 2.70 14.88
N ALA A 53 -8.36 1.77 14.71
CA ALA A 53 -8.17 0.58 13.90
C ALA A 53 -7.87 0.94 12.45
N ALA A 54 -8.57 1.92 11.86
CA ALA A 54 -8.32 2.37 10.49
C ALA A 54 -6.92 2.99 10.32
N LEU A 55 -6.45 3.81 11.27
CA LEU A 55 -5.10 4.39 11.24
C LEU A 55 -4.02 3.31 11.36
N ILE A 56 -4.16 2.45 12.37
CA ILE A 56 -3.21 1.39 12.66
C ILE A 56 -3.18 0.39 11.50
N SER A 57 -4.34 -0.10 11.04
CA SER A 57 -4.40 -1.05 9.93
C SER A 57 -3.78 -0.48 8.67
N SER A 58 -4.04 0.80 8.34
CA SER A 58 -3.45 1.47 7.19
C SER A 58 -1.92 1.52 7.26
N TYR A 59 -1.36 1.81 8.45
CA TYR A 59 0.09 1.80 8.66
C TYR A 59 0.69 0.39 8.53
N LEU A 60 0.00 -0.61 9.12
CA LEU A 60 0.44 -2.01 9.08
C LEU A 60 0.33 -2.66 7.69
N MET A 61 -0.32 -1.98 6.72
CA MET A 61 -0.37 -2.40 5.31
C MET A 61 0.84 -1.94 4.49
N ILE A 62 1.74 -1.11 5.02
CA ILE A 62 2.98 -0.71 4.33
C ILE A 62 3.78 -1.99 3.98
N PRO A 63 4.08 -2.24 2.69
CA PRO A 63 4.69 -3.48 2.26
C PRO A 63 6.21 -3.49 2.48
N LYS A 64 6.74 -4.68 2.75
CA LYS A 64 8.12 -5.05 2.47
C LYS A 64 8.15 -5.87 1.18
N ILE A 65 9.12 -5.59 0.32
CA ILE A 65 9.26 -6.24 -0.98
C ILE A 65 10.52 -7.08 -0.92
N PHE A 66 10.40 -8.36 -1.24
CA PHE A 66 11.53 -9.28 -1.35
C PHE A 66 11.56 -9.88 -2.74
N LEU A 67 12.76 -10.11 -3.26
CA LEU A 67 12.98 -10.70 -4.57
C LEU A 67 14.05 -11.79 -4.48
N ASN A 68 13.81 -12.89 -5.17
CA ASN A 68 14.81 -13.84 -5.60
C ASN A 68 14.56 -14.20 -7.07
N ASP A 69 15.38 -15.07 -7.64
CA ASP A 69 15.33 -15.40 -9.07
C ASP A 69 14.00 -16.06 -9.51
N GLU A 70 13.21 -16.58 -8.56
CA GLU A 70 11.98 -17.31 -8.85
C GLU A 70 10.70 -16.53 -8.48
N ILE A 71 10.74 -15.70 -7.44
CA ILE A 71 9.55 -15.14 -6.76
C ILE A 71 9.79 -13.70 -6.32
N ILE A 72 8.83 -12.84 -6.62
CA ILE A 72 8.62 -11.56 -5.94
C ILE A 72 7.66 -11.79 -4.79
N ASN A 73 8.06 -11.45 -3.57
CA ASN A 73 7.22 -11.55 -2.38
C ASN A 73 6.86 -10.16 -1.83
N ILE A 74 5.57 -9.85 -1.78
CA ILE A 74 5.03 -8.63 -1.18
C ILE A 74 4.44 -9.01 0.17
N LYS A 75 5.04 -8.53 1.25
CA LYS A 75 4.70 -8.94 2.61
C LYS A 75 4.43 -7.76 3.52
N ASN A 76 3.35 -7.84 4.29
CA ASN A 76 3.09 -7.01 5.45
C ASN A 76 2.41 -7.86 6.53
N ILE A 77 1.73 -7.25 7.51
CA ILE A 77 1.05 -8.00 8.59
C ILE A 77 -0.18 -8.77 8.08
N PHE A 78 -0.85 -8.26 7.05
CA PHE A 78 -2.10 -8.83 6.54
C PHE A 78 -1.90 -9.74 5.33
N VAL A 79 -0.84 -9.54 4.54
CA VAL A 79 -0.62 -10.27 3.29
C VAL A 79 0.79 -10.81 3.15
N ASN A 80 0.89 -11.90 2.40
CA ASN A 80 2.14 -12.55 1.98
C ASN A 80 1.94 -13.04 0.54
N ILE A 81 1.98 -12.11 -0.42
CA ILE A 81 1.68 -12.36 -1.82
C ILE A 81 2.95 -12.79 -2.53
N LYS A 82 2.93 -13.99 -3.10
CA LYS A 82 4.02 -14.54 -3.91
C LYS A 82 3.66 -14.46 -5.38
N ILE A 83 4.50 -13.80 -6.16
CA ILE A 83 4.36 -13.64 -7.60
C ILE A 83 5.52 -14.40 -8.26
N PRO A 84 5.26 -15.54 -8.93
CA PRO A 84 6.30 -16.27 -9.66
C PRO A 84 6.81 -15.43 -10.84
N VAL A 85 8.12 -15.26 -10.94
CA VAL A 85 8.77 -14.52 -12.02
C VAL A 85 8.47 -15.15 -13.38
N ALA A 86 8.44 -16.48 -13.44
CA ALA A 86 8.12 -17.24 -14.65
C ALA A 86 6.71 -16.96 -15.22
N ASP A 87 5.77 -16.47 -14.39
CA ASP A 87 4.40 -16.16 -14.81
C ASP A 87 4.20 -14.69 -15.19
N ILE A 88 5.25 -13.87 -15.09
CA ILE A 88 5.22 -12.47 -15.51
C ILE A 88 5.18 -12.43 -17.05
N HIS A 89 4.22 -11.68 -17.58
CA HIS A 89 4.15 -11.37 -19.01
C HIS A 89 4.93 -10.09 -19.33
N ALA A 90 4.77 -9.06 -18.50
CA ALA A 90 5.47 -7.79 -18.66
C ALA A 90 5.71 -7.13 -17.30
N ILE A 91 6.85 -6.47 -17.17
CA ILE A 91 7.19 -5.63 -16.02
C ILE A 91 7.76 -4.30 -16.51
N GLU A 92 7.17 -3.20 -16.07
CA GLU A 92 7.52 -1.86 -16.55
C GLU A 92 7.31 -0.80 -15.48
N LYS A 93 8.06 0.30 -15.56
CA LYS A 93 7.73 1.49 -14.78
C LYS A 93 6.39 2.03 -15.25
N TYR A 94 5.56 2.45 -14.30
CA TYR A 94 4.23 2.93 -14.59
C TYR A 94 3.95 4.26 -13.90
N GLU A 95 4.51 5.33 -14.45
CA GLU A 95 4.44 6.67 -13.84
C GLU A 95 3.11 7.40 -14.09
N ARG A 96 2.23 6.84 -14.93
CA ARG A 96 0.94 7.47 -15.26
C ARG A 96 0.10 7.65 -14.00
N ILE A 97 -0.28 8.90 -13.72
CA ILE A 97 -1.24 9.26 -12.67
C ILE A 97 -2.59 9.46 -13.38
N GLY A 98 -3.33 8.37 -13.53
CA GLY A 98 -4.66 8.37 -14.13
C GLY A 98 -5.77 8.29 -13.09
N PHE A 99 -7.01 8.28 -13.57
CA PHE A 99 -8.17 7.95 -12.75
C PHE A 99 -8.07 6.48 -12.33
N ASN A 100 -8.05 6.23 -11.01
CA ASN A 100 -7.98 4.88 -10.45
C ASN A 100 -9.13 4.71 -9.45
N ILE A 101 -9.94 3.67 -9.66
CA ILE A 101 -11.07 3.37 -8.78
C ILE A 101 -10.58 2.44 -7.68
N ARG A 102 -10.69 2.85 -6.41
CA ARG A 102 -10.42 1.98 -5.27
C ARG A 102 -11.60 1.05 -5.06
N THR A 103 -11.46 -0.21 -5.45
CA THR A 103 -12.48 -1.24 -5.25
C THR A 103 -12.55 -1.64 -3.77
N PHE A 104 -11.40 -1.85 -3.13
CA PHE A 104 -11.33 -2.16 -1.70
C PHE A 104 -9.94 -1.87 -1.12
N GLY A 105 -9.87 -1.31 0.09
CA GLY A 105 -8.62 -1.09 0.82
C GLY A 105 -8.35 0.37 1.17
N VAL A 106 -7.08 0.74 1.23
CA VAL A 106 -6.59 2.05 1.70
C VAL A 106 -6.09 2.87 0.50
N GLY A 107 -6.38 4.17 0.50
CA GLY A 107 -5.86 5.09 -0.50
C GLY A 107 -5.70 6.50 0.05
N GLY A 108 -4.50 7.05 -0.09
CA GLY A 108 -4.15 8.39 0.37
C GLY A 108 -3.65 8.46 1.82
N LEU A 109 -3.70 7.37 2.58
CA LEU A 109 -3.17 7.29 3.95
C LEU A 109 -2.03 6.27 3.98
N PHE A 110 -0.80 6.77 4.12
CA PHE A 110 0.49 6.07 3.99
C PHE A 110 0.79 5.44 2.62
N GLY A 111 -0.22 5.30 1.77
CA GLY A 111 -0.09 4.78 0.41
C GLY A 111 -1.44 4.37 -0.17
N TYR A 112 -1.36 3.45 -1.12
CA TYR A 112 -2.46 2.85 -1.86
C TYR A 112 -2.32 1.33 -1.77
N PHE A 113 -3.17 0.71 -0.95
CA PHE A 113 -3.06 -0.69 -0.56
C PHE A 113 -4.39 -1.42 -0.76
N GLY A 114 -4.39 -2.53 -1.49
CA GLY A 114 -5.58 -3.35 -1.72
C GLY A 114 -5.95 -3.46 -3.20
N TYR A 115 -7.25 -3.47 -3.49
CA TYR A 115 -7.78 -3.70 -4.83
C TYR A 115 -8.20 -2.41 -5.52
N PHE A 116 -7.71 -2.23 -6.74
CA PHE A 116 -8.00 -1.07 -7.59
C PHE A 116 -8.42 -1.53 -8.98
N ASN A 117 -9.15 -0.67 -9.69
CA ASN A 117 -9.59 -0.88 -11.08
C ASN A 117 -10.22 -2.27 -11.31
N GLY A 118 -11.04 -2.72 -10.37
CA GLY A 118 -11.57 -4.08 -10.36
C GLY A 118 -10.72 -4.99 -9.49
N ASN A 119 -9.77 -5.70 -10.10
CA ASN A 119 -8.99 -6.74 -9.41
C ASN A 119 -7.48 -6.47 -9.38
N ASP A 120 -6.98 -5.30 -9.78
CA ASP A 120 -5.55 -4.98 -9.66
C ASP A 120 -5.16 -4.96 -8.19
N VAL A 121 -4.01 -5.52 -7.85
CA VAL A 121 -3.53 -5.57 -6.46
C VAL A 121 -2.40 -4.56 -6.28
N TRP A 122 -2.65 -3.55 -5.47
CA TRP A 122 -1.74 -2.44 -5.27
C TRP A 122 -1.14 -2.49 -3.87
N TYR A 123 0.18 -2.34 -3.80
CA TYR A 123 0.93 -2.09 -2.59
C TYR A 123 1.96 -0.98 -2.87
N VAL A 124 1.44 0.24 -3.03
CA VAL A 124 2.17 1.39 -3.56
C VAL A 124 2.23 2.49 -2.51
N THR A 125 3.43 2.82 -2.03
CA THR A 125 3.68 3.95 -1.13
C THR A 125 3.99 5.25 -1.89
N ASN A 126 4.46 5.14 -3.14
CA ASN A 126 4.77 6.28 -4.00
C ASN A 126 4.20 6.08 -5.41
N ILE A 127 3.20 6.88 -5.77
CA ILE A 127 2.49 6.73 -7.05
C ILE A 127 3.35 7.06 -8.29
N ARG A 128 4.45 7.79 -8.09
CA ARG A 128 5.38 8.22 -9.16
C ARG A 128 6.52 7.24 -9.38
N LYS A 129 6.85 6.40 -8.39
CA LYS A 129 7.88 5.36 -8.48
C LYS A 129 7.30 3.95 -8.66
N LYS A 130 6.03 3.84 -9.07
CA LYS A 130 5.37 2.53 -9.15
C LYS A 130 5.79 1.76 -10.40
N ILE A 131 5.80 0.45 -10.24
CA ILE A 131 6.05 -0.56 -11.28
C ILE A 131 4.74 -1.31 -11.45
N ARG A 132 4.43 -1.63 -12.71
CA ARG A 132 3.31 -2.49 -13.08
C ARG A 132 3.87 -3.86 -13.46
N ILE A 133 3.37 -4.89 -12.79
CA ILE A 133 3.65 -6.29 -13.10
C ILE A 133 2.38 -6.86 -13.71
N THR A 134 2.43 -7.22 -14.98
CA THR A 134 1.32 -7.84 -15.70
C THR A 134 1.61 -9.32 -15.81
N MET A 135 0.75 -10.16 -15.25
CA MET A 135 0.87 -11.62 -15.31
C MET A 135 0.35 -12.15 -16.65
N LYS A 136 0.79 -13.35 -17.05
CA LYS A 136 0.25 -14.10 -18.20
C LYS A 136 -1.27 -14.33 -18.09
N SER A 137 -1.80 -14.41 -16.88
CA SER A 137 -3.24 -14.53 -16.61
C SER A 137 -4.02 -13.22 -16.81
N GLY A 138 -3.35 -12.10 -17.08
CA GLY A 138 -3.94 -10.75 -17.15
C GLY A 138 -4.07 -10.06 -15.79
N LYS A 139 -3.77 -10.75 -14.68
CA LYS A 139 -3.73 -10.15 -13.34
C LYS A 139 -2.64 -9.07 -13.27
N ILE A 140 -2.95 -7.95 -12.64
CA ILE A 140 -2.00 -6.85 -12.46
C ILE A 140 -1.65 -6.68 -10.98
N TYR A 141 -0.36 -6.51 -10.73
CA TYR A 141 0.18 -6.06 -9.45
C TYR A 141 0.87 -4.71 -9.64
N MET A 142 0.70 -3.81 -8.68
CA MET A 142 1.45 -2.56 -8.61
C MET A 142 2.19 -2.47 -7.28
N ILE A 143 3.48 -2.19 -7.37
CA ILE A 143 4.37 -1.97 -6.22
C ILE A 143 5.25 -0.75 -6.48
N SER A 144 5.84 -0.17 -5.45
CA SER A 144 6.78 0.94 -5.60
C SER A 144 8.04 0.70 -4.77
N PRO A 145 9.03 -0.07 -5.26
CA PRO A 145 10.35 -0.12 -4.64
C PRO A 145 11.05 1.25 -4.75
N GLU A 146 11.99 1.55 -3.85
CA GLU A 146 12.70 2.84 -3.80
C GLU A 146 13.52 3.10 -5.08
N ASN A 147 14.10 2.04 -5.66
CA ASN A 147 14.85 2.03 -6.91
C ASN A 147 14.16 1.12 -7.95
N PRO A 148 13.20 1.64 -8.74
CA PRO A 148 12.47 0.83 -9.71
C PRO A 148 13.32 0.19 -10.80
N GLU A 149 14.35 0.89 -11.26
CA GLU A 149 15.28 0.46 -12.31
C GLU A 149 16.07 -0.76 -11.85
N GLU A 150 16.65 -0.68 -10.64
CA GLU A 150 17.41 -1.76 -10.03
C GLU A 150 16.52 -2.99 -9.84
N PHE A 151 15.29 -2.79 -9.35
CA PHE A 151 14.33 -3.87 -9.15
C PHE A 151 13.97 -4.60 -10.45
N ILE A 152 13.70 -3.86 -11.54
CA ILE A 152 13.40 -4.45 -12.85
C ILE A 152 14.63 -5.17 -13.41
N SER A 153 15.81 -4.56 -13.31
CA SER A 153 17.04 -5.16 -13.80
C SER A 153 17.35 -6.47 -13.09
N GLU A 154 17.06 -6.59 -11.80
CA GLU A 154 17.29 -7.84 -11.04
C GLU A 154 16.38 -8.98 -11.51
N ILE A 155 15.18 -8.68 -12.00
CA ILE A 155 14.23 -9.67 -12.52
C ILE A 155 14.58 -10.13 -13.94
N GLN A 156 15.27 -9.29 -14.70
CA GLN A 156 15.61 -9.54 -16.11
C GLN A 156 17.01 -10.15 -16.32
N LYS A 157 17.73 -10.43 -15.23
CA LYS A 157 19.00 -11.16 -15.27
C LYS A 157 18.77 -12.62 -15.64
#